data_AF-A0A965XSQ5-F1
#
_entry.id   AF-A0A965XSQ5-F1
#
_cell.length_a   1.000
_cell.length_b   1.000
_cell.length_c   1.000
_cell.angle_alpha   90.00
_cell.angle_beta   90.00
_cell.angle_gamma   90.00
#
_symmetry.space_group_name_H-M   'P 1'
#
loop_
_entity.id
_entity.type
_entity.pdbx_description
1 polymer ?
#
loop_
_entity_poly.entity_id
_entity_poly.type
_entity_poly.pdbx_seq_one_letter_code
_entity_poly.pdbx_strand_id
1 'polypeptide(L)'
;MPDSTPPPPIVADAGQRLELNGKTPLMLDDPGVVWTVLDGRVEVYAVRIQGSETVGTRRHLYTVSIGEILIGLPMSPSGLALQAVGLPGTVVAPQETTKFLDNPAEGDKEHESPTDRVDRILLGLSAGLSRDIAPKPGRRTSLTSGQRLDPAPNESLRPESGAWWLVPDPMSTTDRSDRPSSLRYLGLEDFDIGETVSGCVLTPETWVETTGLSKPTGSGHAVVVLDTPALVKLHGLSEGLQRFGEVFFRCLDMELRLADAEVYAALHTRAQSARRFWNAGLERLEAVLEGKNPSKERPQAPEKGLAPLAAAMKLVLQAGNIRISDATIRGDEDIKDLATAWGVMWRPVALRTDWWRRDGGPLLGFLGTAEGHQRPLALLQPGPGRYEAVDPATGQVCRVTRAMAGRISSRAVTFHRPLPVRPMDIRELLCFAGFGARRDFLFIVACGLALALLAVIPPLAVKLIFSDIIPAANRLFLAEVAILLAVVAVSVFAVSLTRIAALQRMVGRMDFQLEPALWDRLIRLPTAFHRSETPGDLAERAEGLNLVRVKLCDTFLTAMLSGIFASSNVVMLFIFSPRLAFPALGLLLLGALAGMAFNLRQLRS
;
A
#
# COMPACT_ATOMS: atom_id res chain seq x y z
N MET A 1 24.32 7.16 17.79
CA MET A 1 23.28 8.16 17.49
C MET A 1 23.97 9.28 16.75
N PRO A 2 23.77 9.44 15.43
CA PRO A 2 24.19 10.67 14.76
C PRO A 2 23.08 11.72 14.90
N ASP A 3 23.50 12.95 15.17
CA ASP A 3 22.70 14.18 15.31
C ASP A 3 21.58 14.28 14.28
N SER A 4 20.34 14.24 14.77
CA SER A 4 19.15 14.65 14.04
C SER A 4 18.84 16.11 14.37
N THR A 5 19.73 17.02 13.99
CA THR A 5 19.34 18.43 13.83
C THR A 5 18.52 18.54 12.54
N PRO A 6 17.24 18.94 12.59
CA PRO A 6 16.46 19.15 11.39
C PRO A 6 17.06 20.27 10.54
N PRO A 7 16.88 20.22 9.21
CA PRO A 7 17.26 21.34 8.35
C PRO A 7 16.48 22.60 8.78
N PRO A 8 17.11 23.80 8.76
CA PRO A 8 16.41 25.03 9.08
C PRO A 8 15.23 25.26 8.12
N PRO A 9 14.18 25.98 8.55
CA PRO A 9 13.13 26.42 7.63
C PRO A 9 13.79 27.15 6.46
N ILE A 10 13.44 26.72 5.24
CA ILE A 10 14.02 27.26 4.02
C ILE A 10 13.46 28.67 3.85
N VAL A 11 14.27 29.68 4.18
CA VAL A 11 13.94 31.07 3.95
C VAL A 11 13.90 31.27 2.42
N ALA A 12 12.69 31.51 1.91
CA ALA A 12 12.44 31.62 0.48
C ALA A 12 13.06 32.90 -0.08
N ASP A 13 14.17 32.78 -0.83
CA ASP A 13 14.62 33.85 -1.72
C ASP A 13 13.76 33.80 -3.01
N ALA A 14 13.24 34.96 -3.42
CA ALA A 14 12.36 35.06 -4.58
C ALA A 14 13.05 34.48 -5.84
N GLY A 15 12.45 33.45 -6.45
CA GLY A 15 12.96 32.80 -7.67
C GLY A 15 13.81 31.54 -7.47
N GLN A 16 14.07 31.08 -6.24
CA GLN A 16 14.80 29.83 -6.01
C GLN A 16 13.90 28.60 -6.27
N ARG A 17 14.27 27.75 -7.23
CA ARG A 17 13.58 26.48 -7.48
C ARG A 17 13.93 25.48 -6.38
N LEU A 18 12.91 24.89 -5.77
CA LEU A 18 13.04 23.94 -4.69
C LEU A 18 12.54 22.56 -5.13
N GLU A 19 13.36 21.54 -4.93
CA GLU A 19 12.94 20.16 -5.15
C GLU A 19 12.26 19.59 -3.90
N LEU A 20 11.02 19.14 -4.06
CA LEU A 20 10.23 18.52 -3.01
C LEU A 20 10.24 17.00 -3.17
N ASN A 21 10.46 16.30 -2.06
CA ASN A 21 10.26 14.87 -1.96
C ASN A 21 9.80 14.49 -0.54
N GLY A 22 9.55 13.20 -0.30
CA GLY A 22 9.13 12.70 1.02
C GLY A 22 10.08 13.00 2.18
N LYS A 23 11.36 13.26 1.90
CA LYS A 23 12.41 13.58 2.89
C LYS A 23 12.63 15.09 3.06
N THR A 24 12.29 15.90 2.07
CA THR A 24 12.39 17.38 2.11
C THR A 24 11.01 18.02 1.92
N PRO A 25 10.11 17.88 2.92
CA PRO A 25 8.80 18.49 2.85
C PRO A 25 8.86 20.01 3.06
N LEU A 26 7.90 20.73 2.49
CA LEU A 26 7.75 22.18 2.65
C LEU A 26 6.67 22.50 3.68
N MET A 27 6.97 23.40 4.63
CA MET A 27 5.95 23.98 5.51
C MET A 27 5.24 25.13 4.79
N LEU A 28 3.92 25.13 4.90
CA LEU A 28 3.05 26.16 4.32
C LEU A 28 2.46 27.00 5.46
N ASP A 29 3.31 27.75 6.15
CA ASP A 29 3.00 28.54 7.35
C ASP A 29 2.94 30.06 7.11
N ASP A 30 3.49 30.54 5.99
CA ASP A 30 3.49 31.96 5.62
C ASP A 30 2.43 32.26 4.53
N PRO A 31 1.34 33.01 4.84
CA PRO A 31 0.35 33.44 3.85
C PRO A 31 0.88 34.52 2.88
N GLY A 32 2.04 35.12 3.17
CA GLY A 32 2.71 36.11 2.31
C GLY A 32 3.47 35.50 1.13
N VAL A 33 3.59 34.17 1.06
CA VAL A 33 4.29 33.44 0.00
C VAL A 33 3.34 32.49 -0.73
N VAL A 34 3.35 32.59 -2.05
CA VAL A 34 2.69 31.66 -2.98
C VAL A 34 3.75 30.78 -3.62
N TRP A 35 3.53 29.46 -3.63
CA TRP A 35 4.42 28.52 -4.29
C TRP A 35 3.77 27.97 -5.55
N THR A 36 4.44 28.08 -6.70
CA THR A 36 3.97 27.51 -7.97
C THR A 36 4.62 26.17 -8.24
N VAL A 37 3.83 25.15 -8.60
CA VAL A 37 4.34 23.83 -9.01
C VAL A 37 4.79 23.90 -10.46
N LEU A 38 6.10 23.81 -10.69
CA LEU A 38 6.71 23.88 -12.02
C LEU A 38 6.78 22.51 -12.69
N ASP A 39 7.04 21.47 -11.90
CA ASP A 39 7.11 20.08 -12.39
C ASP A 39 6.66 19.11 -11.29
N GLY A 40 6.12 17.96 -11.68
CA GLY A 40 5.64 16.92 -10.78
C GLY A 40 4.27 17.20 -10.14
N ARG A 41 4.08 16.69 -8.92
CA ARG A 41 2.80 16.75 -8.20
C ARG A 41 3.08 16.87 -6.70
N VAL A 42 2.33 17.75 -6.04
CA VAL A 42 2.44 18.01 -4.61
C VAL A 42 1.19 17.52 -3.89
N GLU A 43 1.35 16.80 -2.80
CA GLU A 43 0.29 16.42 -1.89
C GLU A 43 0.34 17.30 -0.64
N VAL A 44 -0.80 17.86 -0.24
CA VAL A 44 -0.91 18.75 0.92
C VAL A 44 -1.55 18.01 2.09
N TYR A 45 -0.85 18.04 3.21
CA TYR A 45 -1.21 17.37 4.45
C TYR A 45 -1.40 18.38 5.58
N ALA A 46 -2.35 18.12 6.47
CA ALA A 46 -2.33 18.71 7.81
C ALA A 46 -1.52 17.82 8.75
N VAL A 47 -0.62 18.44 9.50
CA VAL A 47 0.28 17.77 10.45
C VAL A 47 0.29 18.52 11.77
N ARG A 48 0.55 17.80 12.87
CA ARG A 48 0.82 18.43 14.16
C ARG A 48 2.33 18.52 14.36
N ILE A 49 2.79 19.67 14.82
CA ILE A 49 4.19 19.97 15.08
C ILE A 49 4.36 20.14 16.58
N GLN A 50 5.35 19.45 17.15
CA GLN A 50 5.75 19.62 18.54
C GLN A 50 7.26 19.84 18.60
N GLY A 51 7.68 21.05 18.97
CA GLY A 51 9.07 21.47 18.81
C GLY A 51 9.41 21.65 17.32
N SER A 52 10.37 20.87 16.81
CA SER A 52 10.84 20.92 15.42
C SER A 52 10.47 19.67 14.59
N GLU A 53 9.69 18.75 15.15
CA GLU A 53 9.31 17.50 14.47
C GLU A 53 7.80 17.42 14.23
N THR A 54 7.43 16.82 13.11
CA THR A 54 6.04 16.43 12.84
C THR A 54 5.68 15.22 13.69
N VAL A 55 4.72 15.38 14.59
CA VAL A 55 4.27 14.35 15.53
C VAL A 55 2.85 13.91 15.17
N GLY A 56 2.63 12.60 15.16
CA GLY A 56 1.33 12.01 14.88
C GLY A 56 1.07 11.81 13.38
N THR A 57 -0.20 11.55 13.07
CA THR A 57 -0.65 11.12 11.74
C THR A 57 -0.82 12.33 10.80
N ARG A 58 -0.31 12.23 9.58
CA ARG A 58 -0.54 13.24 8.53
C ARG A 58 -1.93 13.05 7.96
N ARG A 59 -2.74 14.11 7.86
CA ARG A 59 -4.05 14.04 7.22
C ARG A 59 -3.99 14.64 5.82
N HIS A 60 -4.22 13.83 4.79
CA HIS A 60 -4.29 14.33 3.41
C HIS A 60 -5.49 15.27 3.25
N LEU A 61 -5.27 16.44 2.65
CA LEU A 61 -6.32 17.41 2.36
C LEU A 61 -6.64 17.41 0.87
N TYR A 62 -5.67 17.76 0.04
CA TYR A 62 -5.82 17.87 -1.41
C TYR A 62 -4.48 17.68 -2.13
N THR A 63 -4.53 17.65 -3.46
CA THR A 63 -3.37 17.41 -4.33
C THR A 63 -3.29 18.51 -5.38
N VAL A 64 -2.07 18.97 -5.66
CA VAL A 64 -1.76 20.10 -6.55
C VAL A 64 -0.91 19.60 -7.71
N SER A 65 -1.28 20.00 -8.93
CA SER A 65 -0.64 19.60 -10.18
C SER A 65 0.21 20.71 -10.78
N ILE A 66 0.94 20.40 -11.86
CA ILE A 66 1.76 21.36 -12.61
C ILE A 66 0.94 22.60 -13.01
N GLY A 67 1.53 23.78 -12.82
CA GLY A 67 0.92 25.08 -13.11
C GLY A 67 -0.08 25.57 -12.07
N GLU A 68 -0.35 24.79 -11.02
CA GLU A 68 -1.16 25.22 -9.88
C GLU A 68 -0.28 25.77 -8.75
N ILE A 69 -0.92 26.40 -7.77
CA ILE A 69 -0.26 27.09 -6.67
C ILE A 69 -0.58 26.48 -5.31
N LEU A 70 0.25 26.78 -4.32
CA LEU A 70 0.09 26.49 -2.90
C LEU A 70 0.16 27.81 -2.12
N ILE A 71 -0.67 27.96 -1.10
CA ILE A 71 -0.70 29.13 -0.20
C ILE A 71 -0.57 28.63 1.24
N GLY A 72 0.22 29.35 2.04
CA GLY A 72 0.38 29.08 3.46
C GLY A 72 -0.81 29.51 4.30
N LEU A 73 -1.08 28.77 5.37
CA LEU A 73 -1.97 29.19 6.45
C LEU A 73 -1.16 29.25 7.75
N PRO A 74 -1.33 30.29 8.58
CA PRO A 74 -0.57 30.43 9.81
C PRO A 74 -0.82 29.25 10.75
N MET A 75 0.26 28.75 11.35
CA MET A 75 0.20 27.61 12.28
C MET A 75 -0.78 27.88 13.42
N SER A 76 -1.59 26.87 13.75
CA SER A 76 -2.51 26.92 14.87
C SER A 76 -1.76 26.94 16.21
N PRO A 77 -2.30 27.62 17.26
CA PRO A 77 -1.80 27.50 18.63
C PRO A 77 -1.73 26.05 19.16
N SER A 78 -2.52 25.14 18.57
CA SER A 78 -2.51 23.70 18.89
C SER A 78 -1.34 22.91 18.25
N GLY A 79 -0.50 23.59 17.47
CA GLY A 79 0.61 23.00 16.71
C GLY A 79 0.21 22.42 15.35
N LEU A 80 -1.05 22.57 14.90
CA LEU A 80 -1.46 22.15 13.56
C LEU A 80 -0.93 23.10 12.49
N ALA A 81 -0.34 22.53 11.43
CA ALA A 81 0.22 23.25 10.29
C ALA A 81 -0.06 22.50 8.97
N LEU A 82 0.09 23.21 7.85
CA LEU A 82 0.06 22.63 6.51
C LEU A 82 1.47 22.22 6.08
N GLN A 83 1.59 21.02 5.51
CA GLN A 83 2.81 20.45 4.98
C GLN A 83 2.59 20.00 3.53
N ALA A 84 3.43 20.48 2.61
CA ALA A 84 3.48 20.07 1.21
C ALA A 84 4.56 19.00 1.01
N VAL A 85 4.20 17.89 0.36
CA VAL A 85 5.12 16.78 0.05
C VAL A 85 5.07 16.50 -1.44
N GLY A 86 6.23 16.57 -2.11
CA GLY A 86 6.36 16.24 -3.53
C GLY A 86 6.61 14.75 -3.77
N LEU A 87 6.21 14.26 -4.94
CA LEU A 87 6.78 13.04 -5.51
C LEU A 87 8.24 13.30 -5.95
N PRO A 88 9.12 12.29 -6.04
CA PRO A 88 10.49 12.49 -6.52
C PRO A 88 10.53 13.23 -7.88
N GLY A 89 11.37 14.26 -7.99
CA GLY A 89 11.44 15.15 -9.16
C GLY A 89 10.44 16.30 -9.17
N THR A 90 9.64 16.48 -8.12
CA THR A 90 8.71 17.62 -8.02
C THR A 90 9.47 18.91 -7.73
N VAL A 91 9.20 19.96 -8.49
CA VAL A 91 9.87 21.26 -8.36
C VAL A 91 8.85 22.37 -8.13
N VAL A 92 9.09 23.19 -7.11
CA VAL A 92 8.28 24.36 -6.78
C VAL A 92 9.11 25.64 -6.78
N ALA A 93 8.46 26.79 -6.98
CA ALA A 93 9.11 28.10 -6.91
C ALA A 93 8.28 29.09 -6.06
N PRO A 94 8.89 29.81 -5.11
CA PRO A 94 8.21 30.80 -4.29
C PRO A 94 8.10 32.15 -4.99
N GLN A 95 7.00 32.85 -4.72
CA GLN A 95 6.73 34.23 -5.12
C GLN A 95 5.96 34.95 -4.00
N GLU A 96 6.24 36.23 -3.76
CA GLU A 96 5.44 37.04 -2.83
C GLU A 96 3.98 37.15 -3.32
N THR A 97 3.02 37.03 -2.40
CA THR A 97 1.58 37.04 -2.73
C THR A 97 1.14 38.30 -3.48
N THR A 98 1.64 39.48 -3.10
CA THR A 98 1.34 40.75 -3.79
C THR A 98 1.86 40.76 -5.21
N LYS A 99 3.12 40.34 -5.42
CA LYS A 99 3.73 40.23 -6.75
C LYS A 99 3.04 39.18 -7.62
N PHE A 100 2.57 38.08 -7.05
CA PHE A 100 1.82 37.04 -7.76
C PHE A 100 0.48 37.56 -8.29
N LEU A 101 -0.23 38.37 -7.52
CA LEU A 101 -1.50 38.97 -7.93
C LEU A 101 -1.32 39.98 -9.08
N ASP A 102 -0.22 40.73 -9.08
CA ASP A 102 0.11 41.71 -10.12
C ASP A 102 0.74 41.07 -11.37
N ASN A 103 1.59 40.05 -11.19
CA ASN A 103 2.33 39.39 -12.25
C ASN A 103 2.48 37.88 -11.96
N PRO A 104 1.53 37.03 -12.41
CA PRO A 104 1.58 35.59 -12.15
C PRO A 104 2.76 34.94 -12.89
N ALA A 105 3.53 34.10 -12.18
CA ALA A 105 4.64 33.36 -12.78
C ALA A 105 4.22 32.47 -13.97
N GLU A 106 5.13 32.31 -14.94
CA GLU A 106 4.96 31.45 -16.11
C GLU A 106 4.64 30.00 -15.71
N GLY A 107 3.50 29.52 -16.17
CA GLY A 107 3.07 28.13 -16.15
C GLY A 107 2.03 27.92 -17.25
N ASP A 108 1.87 26.70 -17.75
CA ASP A 108 1.13 26.29 -18.97
C ASP A 108 -0.35 26.77 -19.12
N LYS A 109 -0.87 27.57 -18.19
CA LYS A 109 -2.21 28.16 -18.22
C LYS A 109 -2.14 29.68 -18.35
N GLU A 110 -1.71 30.16 -19.51
CA GLU A 110 -1.56 31.61 -19.88
C GLU A 110 -2.86 32.45 -19.76
N HIS A 111 -4.03 31.84 -19.54
CA HIS A 111 -5.33 32.53 -19.61
C HIS A 111 -6.14 32.51 -18.30
N GLU A 112 -5.60 31.95 -17.21
CA GLU A 112 -6.33 31.85 -15.94
C GLU A 112 -5.95 32.99 -14.98
N SER A 113 -6.95 33.68 -14.42
CA SER A 113 -6.74 34.78 -13.48
C SER A 113 -6.02 34.29 -12.21
N PRO A 114 -5.08 35.09 -11.62
CA PRO A 114 -4.48 34.78 -10.32
C PRO A 114 -5.52 34.49 -9.23
N THR A 115 -6.67 35.19 -9.25
CA THR A 115 -7.76 35.01 -8.28
C THR A 115 -8.45 33.66 -8.42
N ASP A 116 -8.59 33.13 -9.64
CA ASP A 116 -9.21 31.82 -9.88
C ASP A 116 -8.32 30.69 -9.34
N ARG A 117 -7.00 30.89 -9.41
CA ARG A 117 -6.02 29.98 -8.84
C ARG A 117 -6.09 29.98 -7.30
N VAL A 118 -6.33 31.13 -6.67
CA VAL A 118 -6.58 31.25 -5.22
C VAL A 118 -7.87 30.50 -4.85
N ASP A 119 -8.97 30.74 -5.57
CA ASP A 119 -10.26 30.08 -5.33
C ASP A 119 -10.15 28.55 -5.39
N ARG A 120 -9.36 28.02 -6.34
CA ARG A 120 -9.10 26.58 -6.44
C ARG A 120 -8.44 26.01 -5.19
N ILE A 121 -7.47 26.72 -4.60
CA ILE A 121 -6.85 26.28 -3.34
C ILE A 121 -7.88 26.29 -2.21
N LEU A 122 -8.66 27.36 -2.09
CA LEU A 122 -9.68 27.48 -1.06
C LEU A 122 -10.74 26.37 -1.16
N LEU A 123 -11.12 26.00 -2.39
CA LEU A 123 -11.98 24.85 -2.69
C LEU A 123 -11.31 23.54 -2.26
N GLY A 124 -10.03 23.33 -2.58
CA GLY A 124 -9.27 22.15 -2.19
C GLY A 124 -9.15 21.98 -0.67
N LEU A 125 -8.81 23.04 0.04
CA LEU A 125 -8.74 23.08 1.51
C LEU A 125 -10.11 22.79 2.13
N SER A 126 -11.15 23.46 1.65
CA SER A 126 -12.52 23.29 2.15
C SER A 126 -13.04 21.87 1.92
N ALA A 127 -12.77 21.28 0.74
CA ALA A 127 -13.12 19.90 0.42
C ALA A 127 -12.35 18.89 1.29
N GLY A 128 -11.08 19.16 1.56
CA GLY A 128 -10.26 18.35 2.47
C GLY A 128 -10.77 18.37 3.91
N LEU A 129 -11.22 19.53 4.38
CA LEU A 129 -11.79 19.72 5.72
C LEU A 129 -13.16 19.04 5.89
N SER A 130 -14.08 19.22 4.93
CA SER A 130 -15.46 18.72 5.07
C SER A 130 -15.70 17.31 4.53
N ARG A 131 -14.64 16.59 4.14
CA ARG A 131 -14.72 15.25 3.55
C ARG A 131 -15.50 14.26 4.42
N ASP A 132 -15.22 14.27 5.72
CA ASP A 132 -15.78 13.33 6.69
C ASP A 132 -16.91 13.94 7.54
N ILE A 133 -17.29 15.19 7.26
CA ILE A 133 -18.34 15.91 8.02
C ILE A 133 -19.70 15.70 7.35
N ALA A 134 -20.60 15.01 8.04
CA ALA A 134 -21.96 14.74 7.61
C ALA A 134 -22.97 14.93 8.76
N PRO A 135 -24.22 15.31 8.47
CA PRO A 135 -24.80 15.59 7.15
C PRO A 135 -24.50 17.02 6.66
N LYS A 136 -24.23 17.16 5.36
CA LYS A 136 -24.10 18.49 4.72
C LYS A 136 -25.49 19.07 4.44
N PRO A 137 -25.75 20.36 4.67
CA PRO A 137 -27.03 20.98 4.32
C PRO A 137 -27.36 20.82 2.84
N GLY A 138 -28.60 20.39 2.55
CA GLY A 138 -29.05 20.12 1.17
C GLY A 138 -29.37 21.37 0.36
N ARG A 139 -29.78 22.46 1.03
CA ARG A 139 -30.11 23.73 0.38
C ARG A 139 -28.82 24.46 -0.01
N ARG A 140 -28.67 24.76 -1.30
CA ARG A 140 -27.60 25.60 -1.83
C ARG A 140 -28.17 26.97 -2.18
N THR A 141 -27.40 28.01 -1.89
CA THR A 141 -27.76 29.40 -2.09
C THR A 141 -26.86 30.00 -3.16
N SER A 142 -27.47 30.63 -4.15
CA SER A 142 -26.74 31.43 -5.14
C SER A 142 -26.36 32.77 -4.49
N LEU A 143 -25.07 33.12 -4.56
CA LEU A 143 -24.51 34.33 -3.95
C LEU A 143 -23.99 35.26 -5.05
N THR A 144 -24.09 36.57 -4.81
CA THR A 144 -23.52 37.61 -5.67
C THR A 144 -22.52 38.46 -4.89
N SER A 145 -21.41 38.86 -5.50
CA SER A 145 -20.43 39.74 -4.85
C SER A 145 -21.06 41.09 -4.49
N GLY A 146 -20.86 41.54 -3.25
CA GLY A 146 -21.48 42.73 -2.68
C GLY A 146 -22.89 42.50 -2.10
N GLN A 147 -23.42 41.28 -2.14
CA GLN A 147 -24.73 40.97 -1.57
C GLN A 147 -24.70 41.07 -0.04
N ARG A 148 -25.63 41.83 0.51
CA ARG A 148 -25.92 41.91 1.95
C ARG A 148 -26.81 40.73 2.35
N LEU A 149 -26.34 39.92 3.30
CA LEU A 149 -27.07 38.80 3.88
C LEU A 149 -27.53 39.14 5.29
N ASP A 150 -28.81 38.86 5.56
CA ASP A 150 -29.41 38.90 6.90
C ASP A 150 -30.01 37.51 7.19
N PRO A 151 -29.17 36.54 7.57
CA PRO A 151 -29.59 35.14 7.72
C PRO A 151 -30.58 34.98 8.89
N ALA A 152 -31.70 34.29 8.65
CA ALA A 152 -32.67 34.02 9.71
C ALA A 152 -32.08 33.11 10.81
N PRO A 153 -32.63 33.08 12.03
CA PRO A 153 -32.17 32.18 13.08
C PRO A 153 -32.25 30.71 12.66
N ASN A 154 -31.19 29.92 12.92
CA ASN A 154 -31.03 28.52 12.52
C ASN A 154 -31.05 28.26 10.99
N GLU A 155 -30.76 29.27 10.17
CA GLU A 155 -30.61 29.08 8.73
C GLU A 155 -29.16 28.67 8.40
N SER A 156 -29.02 27.61 7.60
CA SER A 156 -27.72 27.19 7.05
C SER A 156 -27.48 27.87 5.70
N LEU A 157 -26.37 28.58 5.57
CA LEU A 157 -25.93 29.18 4.32
C LEU A 157 -24.83 28.32 3.69
N ARG A 158 -25.09 27.81 2.49
CA ARG A 158 -24.12 27.02 1.70
C ARG A 158 -24.11 27.50 0.25
N PRO A 159 -22.98 27.95 -0.31
CA PRO A 159 -22.89 28.39 -1.69
C PRO A 159 -23.18 27.27 -2.70
N GLU A 160 -23.69 27.63 -3.88
CA GLU A 160 -23.83 26.69 -5.00
C GLU A 160 -22.51 26.40 -5.72
N SER A 161 -21.70 27.44 -5.96
CA SER A 161 -20.42 27.41 -6.67
C SER A 161 -19.49 28.52 -6.18
N GLY A 162 -18.17 28.41 -6.43
CA GLY A 162 -17.18 29.46 -6.15
C GLY A 162 -16.72 29.58 -4.68
N ALA A 163 -15.69 30.40 -4.43
CA ALA A 163 -15.25 30.76 -3.09
C ALA A 163 -15.73 32.17 -2.74
N TRP A 164 -16.33 32.30 -1.55
CA TRP A 164 -17.01 33.52 -1.11
C TRP A 164 -16.51 33.94 0.26
N TRP A 165 -16.14 35.22 0.39
CA TRP A 165 -15.64 35.79 1.62
C TRP A 165 -16.76 36.47 2.38
N LEU A 166 -16.98 36.07 3.63
CA LEU A 166 -17.90 36.77 4.53
C LEU A 166 -17.17 37.94 5.17
N VAL A 167 -17.68 39.17 5.02
CA VAL A 167 -17.06 40.39 5.56
C VAL A 167 -18.12 41.16 6.37
N PRO A 168 -17.76 41.80 7.51
CA PRO A 168 -18.71 42.65 8.24
C PRO A 168 -19.21 43.80 7.37
N ASP A 169 -20.49 44.18 7.48
CA ASP A 169 -21.04 45.32 6.75
C ASP A 169 -20.44 46.64 7.26
N PRO A 170 -19.69 47.40 6.41
CA PRO A 170 -19.05 48.65 6.81
C PRO A 170 -20.05 49.77 7.15
N MET A 171 -21.34 49.66 6.79
CA MET A 171 -22.37 50.65 7.11
C MET A 171 -23.17 50.34 8.40
N SER A 172 -22.86 49.24 9.08
CA SER A 172 -23.46 48.89 10.36
C SER A 172 -22.97 49.83 11.47
N THR A 173 -23.86 50.65 12.00
CA THR A 173 -23.59 51.65 13.07
C THR A 173 -24.05 51.15 14.45
N THR A 174 -24.11 49.83 14.66
CA THR A 174 -24.61 49.25 15.91
C THR A 174 -23.61 49.41 17.05
N ASP A 175 -24.12 49.79 18.22
CA ASP A 175 -23.36 50.09 19.43
C ASP A 175 -22.61 48.86 19.97
N ARG A 176 -21.49 49.12 20.66
CA ARG A 176 -20.47 48.16 21.11
C ARG A 176 -20.97 47.11 22.12
N SER A 177 -22.20 47.27 22.61
CA SER A 177 -22.84 46.43 23.63
C SER A 177 -23.86 45.41 23.08
N ASP A 178 -24.15 45.44 21.78
CA ASP A 178 -25.16 44.60 21.12
C ASP A 178 -24.54 43.66 20.06
N ARG A 179 -23.47 42.95 20.45
CA ARG A 179 -22.66 42.06 19.58
C ARG A 179 -23.31 40.68 19.32
N PRO A 180 -23.00 40.01 18.18
CA PRO A 180 -23.97 39.27 17.38
C PRO A 180 -24.28 37.84 17.83
N SER A 181 -25.35 37.28 17.25
CA SER A 181 -25.55 35.83 17.06
C SER A 181 -24.27 35.16 16.56
N SER A 182 -23.68 34.26 17.34
CA SER A 182 -22.49 33.50 16.94
C SER A 182 -22.79 32.71 15.66
N LEU A 183 -21.89 32.78 14.68
CA LEU A 183 -21.98 31.97 13.48
C LEU A 183 -21.22 30.67 13.70
N ARG A 184 -21.84 29.54 13.40
CA ARG A 184 -21.21 28.23 13.51
C ARG A 184 -20.73 27.76 12.15
N TYR A 185 -19.41 27.62 12.01
CA TYR A 185 -18.80 27.09 10.80
C TYR A 185 -18.87 25.55 10.79
N LEU A 186 -19.35 24.97 9.69
CA LEU A 186 -19.51 23.51 9.50
C LEU A 186 -20.34 22.82 10.59
N GLY A 187 -21.13 23.56 11.37
CA GLY A 187 -21.82 23.01 12.55
C GLY A 187 -20.88 22.61 13.70
N LEU A 188 -19.59 22.95 13.63
CA LEU A 188 -18.57 22.52 14.59
C LEU A 188 -18.07 23.65 15.50
N GLU A 189 -17.72 24.80 14.93
CA GLU A 189 -17.00 25.86 15.64
C GLU A 189 -17.75 27.18 15.55
N ASP A 190 -18.03 27.78 16.71
CA ASP A 190 -18.59 29.13 16.78
C ASP A 190 -17.48 30.16 16.50
N PHE A 191 -17.72 31.10 15.59
CA PHE A 191 -16.83 32.21 15.30
C PHE A 191 -17.59 33.53 15.26
N ASP A 192 -16.91 34.60 15.66
CA ASP A 192 -17.43 35.96 15.61
C ASP A 192 -16.83 36.68 14.39
N ILE A 193 -17.66 37.43 13.67
CA ILE A 193 -17.19 38.28 12.58
C ILE A 193 -16.68 39.57 13.23
N GLY A 194 -15.38 39.61 13.52
CA GLY A 194 -14.74 40.77 14.15
C GLY A 194 -14.81 42.06 13.32
N GLU A 195 -14.39 43.18 13.90
CA GLU A 195 -14.50 44.56 13.34
C GLU A 195 -13.68 44.83 12.06
N THR A 196 -12.84 43.91 11.60
CA THR A 196 -11.93 44.14 10.46
C THR A 196 -12.40 43.50 9.16
N VAL A 197 -11.89 44.03 8.05
CA VAL A 197 -12.38 43.98 6.65
C VAL A 197 -12.35 42.57 6.01
N SER A 198 -12.12 41.51 6.76
CA SER A 198 -11.97 40.16 6.18
C SER A 198 -12.50 39.09 7.13
N GLY A 199 -13.39 38.22 6.68
CA GLY A 199 -13.89 37.09 7.49
C GLY A 199 -13.64 35.75 6.82
N CYS A 200 -14.47 34.75 7.16
CA CYS A 200 -14.26 33.36 6.78
C CYS A 200 -14.70 33.07 5.34
N VAL A 201 -14.01 32.11 4.69
CA VAL A 201 -14.37 31.64 3.35
C VAL A 201 -15.48 30.58 3.41
N LEU A 202 -16.47 30.75 2.55
CA LEU A 202 -17.49 29.78 2.20
C LEU A 202 -17.26 29.24 0.80
N THR A 203 -17.35 27.92 0.67
CA THR A 203 -17.27 27.21 -0.61
C THR A 203 -18.45 26.26 -0.73
N PRO A 204 -18.69 25.59 -1.86
CA PRO A 204 -19.76 24.60 -1.97
C PRO A 204 -19.58 23.42 -1.02
N GLU A 205 -18.39 23.24 -0.44
CA GLU A 205 -18.07 22.19 0.52
C GLU A 205 -18.20 22.62 1.98
N THR A 206 -18.39 23.92 2.26
CA THR A 206 -18.50 24.47 3.61
C THR A 206 -19.81 25.25 3.78
N TRP A 207 -20.27 25.39 5.02
CA TRP A 207 -21.49 26.12 5.34
C TRP A 207 -21.37 26.81 6.69
N VAL A 208 -22.24 27.80 6.91
CA VAL A 208 -22.36 28.52 8.17
C VAL A 208 -23.80 28.45 8.67
N GLU A 209 -23.98 28.31 9.97
CA GLU A 209 -25.27 28.30 10.66
C GLU A 209 -25.35 29.46 11.64
N THR A 210 -26.49 30.15 11.70
CA THR A 210 -26.72 31.19 12.72
C THR A 210 -27.14 30.54 14.03
N THR A 211 -26.40 30.81 15.11
CA THR A 211 -26.77 30.37 16.46
C THR A 211 -27.35 31.56 17.23
N GLY A 212 -28.66 31.54 17.50
CA GLY A 212 -29.32 32.63 18.22
C GLY A 212 -30.81 32.41 18.47
N LEU A 213 -31.19 32.40 19.75
CA LEU A 213 -32.57 32.34 20.26
C LEU A 213 -33.22 33.74 20.43
N SER A 214 -32.58 34.82 19.96
CA SER A 214 -33.06 36.18 20.20
C SER A 214 -33.96 36.70 19.07
N LYS A 215 -35.12 37.23 19.47
CA LYS A 215 -36.12 37.87 18.61
C LYS A 215 -35.48 38.95 17.70
N PRO A 216 -36.03 39.16 16.50
CA PRO A 216 -35.59 40.23 15.61
C PRO A 216 -36.10 41.58 16.14
N THR A 217 -35.35 42.22 17.02
CA THR A 217 -35.49 43.67 17.25
C THR A 217 -34.60 44.40 16.26
N GLY A 218 -35.13 44.63 15.05
CA GLY A 218 -34.94 45.85 14.26
C GLY A 218 -33.58 46.24 13.69
N SER A 219 -32.46 45.60 14.06
CA SER A 219 -31.15 45.90 13.47
C SER A 219 -30.34 44.62 13.29
N GLY A 220 -30.68 43.86 12.25
CA GLY A 220 -29.94 42.68 11.82
C GLY A 220 -28.52 43.07 11.40
N HIS A 221 -27.52 42.50 12.08
CA HIS A 221 -26.12 42.63 11.69
C HIS A 221 -25.95 41.95 10.35
N ALA A 222 -25.78 42.74 9.30
CA ALA A 222 -25.69 42.18 7.98
C ALA A 222 -24.26 41.83 7.63
N VAL A 223 -24.08 40.67 7.00
CA VAL A 223 -22.80 40.23 6.48
C VAL A 223 -22.79 40.51 4.99
N VAL A 224 -21.70 41.06 4.48
CA VAL A 224 -21.52 41.27 3.04
C VAL A 224 -20.69 40.10 2.49
N VAL A 225 -21.16 39.51 1.40
CA VAL A 225 -20.41 38.47 0.70
C VAL A 225 -19.60 39.10 -0.42
N LEU A 226 -18.30 38.81 -0.47
CA LEU A 226 -17.39 39.28 -1.52
C LEU A 226 -16.79 38.10 -2.28
N ASP A 227 -16.57 38.25 -3.58
CA ASP A 227 -15.71 37.36 -4.36
C ASP A 227 -14.22 37.71 -4.14
N THR A 228 -13.33 36.77 -4.45
CA THR A 228 -11.88 36.98 -4.29
C THR A 228 -11.35 38.21 -5.04
N PRO A 229 -11.78 38.52 -6.28
CA PRO A 229 -11.43 39.77 -6.95
C PRO A 229 -11.83 41.04 -6.19
N ALA A 230 -13.03 41.11 -5.60
CA ALA A 230 -13.43 42.27 -4.80
C ALA A 230 -12.62 42.39 -3.51
N LEU A 231 -12.29 41.26 -2.86
CA LEU A 231 -11.47 41.27 -1.65
C LEU A 231 -10.03 41.74 -1.93
N VAL A 232 -9.45 41.32 -3.05
CA VAL A 232 -8.11 41.77 -3.46
C VAL A 232 -8.07 43.28 -3.69
N LYS A 233 -9.11 43.88 -4.29
CA LYS A 233 -9.23 45.33 -4.47
C LYS A 233 -9.29 46.11 -3.15
N LEU A 234 -9.77 45.47 -2.08
CA LEU A 234 -9.80 46.04 -0.73
C LEU A 234 -8.50 45.78 0.05
N HIS A 235 -7.48 45.20 -0.57
CA HIS A 235 -6.23 44.77 0.06
C HIS A 235 -6.42 43.81 1.26
N GLY A 236 -7.55 43.09 1.30
CA GLY A 236 -7.94 42.24 2.44
C GLY A 236 -7.50 40.78 2.37
N LEU A 237 -6.90 40.32 1.27
CA LEU A 237 -6.64 38.87 1.05
C LEU A 237 -5.74 38.24 2.14
N SER A 238 -4.66 38.93 2.54
CA SER A 238 -3.72 38.40 3.55
C SER A 238 -4.40 38.24 4.92
N GLU A 239 -5.16 39.26 5.35
CA GLU A 239 -5.93 39.21 6.60
C GLU A 239 -7.05 38.16 6.53
N GLY A 240 -7.71 38.04 5.38
CA GLY A 240 -8.69 37.00 5.11
C GLY A 240 -8.11 35.59 5.23
N LEU A 241 -6.97 35.31 4.61
CA LEU A 241 -6.29 34.02 4.70
C LEU A 241 -5.87 33.70 6.14
N GLN A 242 -5.40 34.70 6.89
CA GLN A 242 -5.06 34.52 8.31
C GLN A 242 -6.29 34.09 9.12
N ARG A 243 -7.41 34.82 8.99
CA ARG A 243 -8.66 34.48 9.69
C ARG A 243 -9.26 33.15 9.25
N PHE A 244 -9.23 32.87 7.95
CA PHE A 244 -9.64 31.57 7.42
C PHE A 244 -8.77 30.45 8.01
N GLY A 245 -7.45 30.63 8.11
CA GLY A 245 -6.53 29.68 8.72
C GLY A 245 -6.87 29.38 10.18
N GLU A 246 -7.19 30.39 10.97
CA GLU A 246 -7.62 30.21 12.37
C GLU A 246 -8.88 29.36 12.48
N VAL A 247 -9.93 29.68 11.71
CA VAL A 247 -11.20 28.91 11.72
C VAL A 247 -10.97 27.50 11.18
N PHE A 248 -10.25 27.37 10.06
CA PHE A 248 -9.91 26.11 9.43
C PHE A 248 -9.23 25.16 10.40
N PHE A 249 -8.18 25.61 11.11
CA PHE A 249 -7.45 24.74 12.04
C PHE A 249 -8.25 24.42 13.30
N ARG A 250 -9.13 25.30 13.79
CA ARG A 250 -10.02 24.96 14.92
C ARG A 250 -11.00 23.86 14.53
N CYS A 251 -11.65 23.98 13.37
CA CYS A 251 -12.53 22.92 12.85
C CYS A 251 -11.78 21.61 12.62
N LEU A 252 -10.57 21.67 12.05
CA LEU A 252 -9.76 20.50 11.80
C LEU A 252 -9.31 19.80 13.09
N ASP A 253 -8.93 20.56 14.12
CA ASP A 253 -8.55 20.00 15.42
C ASP A 253 -9.72 19.26 16.07
N MET A 254 -10.93 19.84 16.01
CA MET A 254 -12.14 19.20 16.52
C MET A 254 -12.43 17.88 15.79
N GLU A 255 -12.32 17.89 14.46
CA GLU A 255 -12.62 16.73 13.63
C GLU A 255 -11.59 15.61 13.82
N LEU A 256 -10.30 15.95 13.96
CA LEU A 256 -9.26 14.98 14.32
C LEU A 256 -9.52 14.34 15.70
N ARG A 257 -9.96 15.13 16.70
CA ARG A 257 -10.31 14.61 18.04
C ARG A 257 -11.52 13.67 17.99
N LEU A 258 -12.54 13.99 17.18
CA LEU A 258 -13.70 13.13 16.96
C LEU A 258 -13.27 11.80 16.31
N ALA A 259 -12.42 11.87 15.29
CA ALA A 259 -11.92 10.70 14.57
C ALA A 259 -11.07 9.78 15.46
N ASP A 260 -10.31 10.32 16.42
CA ASP A 260 -9.56 9.53 17.39
C ASP A 260 -10.49 8.82 18.38
N ALA A 261 -11.55 9.49 18.85
CA ALA A 261 -12.54 8.91 19.75
C ALA A 261 -13.24 7.68 19.13
N GLU A 262 -13.57 7.73 17.85
CA GLU A 262 -14.15 6.59 17.11
C GLU A 262 -13.20 5.39 17.03
N VAL A 263 -11.90 5.63 16.78
CA VAL A 263 -10.89 4.58 16.75
C VAL A 263 -10.77 3.90 18.12
N TYR A 264 -10.77 4.69 19.21
CA TYR A 264 -10.77 4.14 20.56
C TYR A 264 -12.01 3.28 20.85
N ALA A 265 -13.20 3.71 20.43
CA ALA A 265 -14.43 2.94 20.57
C ALA A 265 -14.38 1.61 19.79
N ALA A 266 -13.83 1.62 18.57
CA ALA A 266 -13.65 0.42 17.76
C ALA A 266 -12.65 -0.58 18.40
N LEU A 267 -11.53 -0.09 18.93
CA LEU A 267 -10.55 -0.91 19.65
C LEU A 267 -11.16 -1.55 20.90
N HIS A 268 -11.96 -0.80 21.65
CA HIS A 268 -12.68 -1.32 22.82
C HIS A 268 -13.64 -2.46 22.45
N THR A 269 -14.40 -2.29 21.38
CA THR A 269 -15.33 -3.32 20.86
C THR A 269 -14.58 -4.59 20.44
N ARG A 270 -13.40 -4.44 19.83
CA ARG A 270 -12.54 -5.56 19.41
C ARG A 270 -11.91 -6.29 20.61
N ALA A 271 -11.47 -5.55 21.64
CA ALA A 271 -10.95 -6.12 22.88
C ALA A 271 -12.02 -6.93 23.65
N GLN A 272 -13.26 -6.45 23.67
CA GLN A 272 -14.38 -7.19 24.24
C GLN A 272 -14.66 -8.49 23.49
N SER A 273 -14.61 -8.45 22.15
CA SER A 273 -14.74 -9.65 21.32
C SER A 273 -13.62 -10.67 21.56
N ALA A 274 -12.37 -10.21 21.74
CA ALA A 274 -11.23 -11.07 22.06
C ALA A 274 -11.35 -11.73 23.44
N ARG A 275 -11.91 -11.04 24.44
CA ARG A 275 -12.20 -11.63 25.76
C ARG A 275 -13.28 -12.71 25.69
N ARG A 276 -14.33 -12.51 24.87
CA ARG A 276 -15.34 -13.56 24.63
C ARG A 276 -14.71 -14.80 23.99
N PHE A 277 -13.77 -14.61 23.06
CA PHE A 277 -13.01 -15.71 22.46
C PHE A 277 -12.14 -16.45 23.48
N TRP A 278 -11.45 -15.74 24.38
CA TRP A 278 -10.66 -16.36 25.45
C TRP A 278 -11.51 -17.21 26.39
N ASN A 279 -12.70 -16.73 26.77
CA ASN A 279 -13.62 -17.48 27.61
C ASN A 279 -14.12 -18.75 26.90
N ALA A 280 -14.46 -18.69 25.61
CA ALA A 280 -14.82 -19.86 24.81
C ALA A 280 -13.65 -20.86 24.63
N GLY A 281 -12.40 -20.37 24.64
CA GLY A 281 -11.20 -21.20 24.64
C GLY A 281 -10.98 -21.94 25.96
N LEU A 282 -11.32 -21.31 27.09
CA LEU A 282 -11.27 -21.93 28.42
C LEU A 282 -12.30 -23.06 28.56
N GLU A 283 -13.52 -22.87 28.04
CA GLU A 283 -14.54 -23.93 27.97
C GLU A 283 -14.06 -25.18 27.18
N ARG A 284 -13.18 -25.00 26.20
CA ARG A 284 -12.57 -26.13 25.45
C ARG A 284 -11.45 -26.82 26.22
N LEU A 285 -10.66 -26.07 26.99
CA LEU A 285 -9.67 -26.66 27.88
C LEU A 285 -10.34 -27.47 28.99
N GLU A 286 -11.50 -27.01 29.47
CA GLU A 286 -12.38 -27.76 30.37
C GLU A 286 -12.86 -29.08 29.73
N ALA A 287 -13.32 -29.04 28.48
CA ALA A 287 -13.72 -30.26 27.74
C ALA A 287 -12.55 -31.24 27.44
N VAL A 288 -11.31 -30.77 27.38
CA VAL A 288 -10.10 -31.62 27.24
C VAL A 288 -9.69 -32.22 28.58
N LEU A 289 -9.85 -31.49 29.68
CA LEU A 289 -9.68 -32.01 31.05
C LEU A 289 -10.72 -33.10 31.37
N GLU A 290 -11.89 -33.05 30.75
CA GLU A 290 -12.91 -34.13 30.76
C GLU A 290 -12.52 -35.37 29.92
N GLY A 291 -11.32 -35.43 29.34
CA GLY A 291 -10.75 -36.66 28.78
C GLY A 291 -11.03 -36.94 27.30
N LYS A 292 -11.39 -35.94 26.49
CA LYS A 292 -11.52 -36.09 25.02
C LYS A 292 -10.21 -35.69 24.33
N ASN A 293 -9.47 -36.68 23.81
CA ASN A 293 -8.17 -36.48 23.13
C ASN A 293 -8.34 -36.29 21.59
N PRO A 294 -7.94 -35.15 20.97
CA PRO A 294 -8.15 -34.91 19.54
C PRO A 294 -6.92 -35.13 18.63
N SER A 295 -5.78 -35.61 19.12
CA SER A 295 -4.52 -35.58 18.36
C SER A 295 -4.04 -36.96 17.89
N LYS A 296 -4.62 -37.49 16.81
CA LYS A 296 -3.97 -38.36 15.80
C LYS A 296 -5.04 -38.95 14.86
N GLU A 297 -5.41 -38.24 13.80
CA GLU A 297 -6.14 -38.85 12.70
C GLU A 297 -5.81 -38.18 11.36
N ARG A 298 -5.56 -39.00 10.33
CA ARG A 298 -5.66 -38.60 8.91
C ARG A 298 -7.01 -37.90 8.70
N PRO A 299 -7.16 -36.99 7.72
CA PRO A 299 -8.43 -36.31 7.48
C PRO A 299 -9.51 -37.35 7.15
N GLN A 300 -10.26 -37.77 8.18
CA GLN A 300 -11.46 -38.57 8.06
C GLN A 300 -12.62 -37.65 7.73
N ALA A 301 -13.64 -38.23 7.09
CA ALA A 301 -14.85 -37.57 6.63
C ALA A 301 -15.47 -36.65 7.72
N PRO A 302 -16.08 -35.52 7.33
CA PRO A 302 -16.53 -34.51 8.28
C PRO A 302 -17.61 -35.06 9.24
N GLU A 303 -17.58 -34.54 10.48
CA GLU A 303 -18.63 -34.69 11.48
C GLU A 303 -20.01 -34.47 10.85
N LYS A 304 -20.92 -35.44 11.06
CA LYS A 304 -22.33 -35.37 10.66
C LYS A 304 -23.00 -34.18 11.36
N GLY A 305 -22.96 -33.01 10.75
CA GLY A 305 -23.57 -31.78 11.29
C GLY A 305 -23.16 -30.48 10.59
N LEU A 306 -22.06 -30.45 9.82
CA LEU A 306 -21.67 -29.25 9.07
C LEU A 306 -22.46 -29.09 7.76
N ALA A 307 -22.84 -27.86 7.42
CA ALA A 307 -23.41 -27.55 6.10
C ALA A 307 -22.44 -27.99 4.98
N PRO A 308 -22.93 -28.59 3.86
CA PRO A 308 -22.07 -29.14 2.80
C PRO A 308 -21.04 -28.17 2.24
N LEU A 309 -21.38 -26.87 2.17
CA LEU A 309 -20.48 -25.81 1.71
C LEU A 309 -19.30 -25.58 2.65
N ALA A 310 -19.57 -25.45 3.96
CA ALA A 310 -18.55 -25.28 4.98
C ALA A 310 -17.61 -26.49 5.04
N ALA A 311 -18.14 -27.70 4.87
CA ALA A 311 -17.33 -28.93 4.84
C ALA A 311 -16.41 -28.99 3.61
N ALA A 312 -16.91 -28.67 2.41
CA ALA A 312 -16.06 -28.57 1.22
C ALA A 312 -14.98 -27.50 1.37
N MET A 313 -15.35 -26.32 1.89
CA MET A 313 -14.40 -25.22 2.10
C MET A 313 -13.33 -25.60 3.13
N LYS A 314 -13.68 -26.27 4.23
CA LYS A 314 -12.72 -26.78 5.23
C LYS A 314 -11.68 -27.72 4.60
N LEU A 315 -12.11 -28.63 3.72
CA LEU A 315 -11.22 -29.55 3.00
C LEU A 315 -10.26 -28.81 2.06
N VAL A 316 -10.76 -27.82 1.31
CA VAL A 316 -9.94 -27.00 0.40
C VAL A 316 -8.91 -26.17 1.19
N LEU A 317 -9.32 -25.57 2.31
CA LEU A 317 -8.45 -24.78 3.18
C LEU A 317 -7.38 -25.63 3.88
N GLN A 318 -7.73 -26.83 4.37
CA GLN A 318 -6.78 -27.77 4.94
C GLN A 318 -5.76 -28.25 3.89
N ALA A 319 -6.20 -28.54 2.67
CA ALA A 319 -5.31 -28.86 1.56
C ALA A 319 -4.40 -27.68 1.17
N GLY A 320 -4.89 -26.44 1.33
CA GLY A 320 -4.12 -25.21 1.21
C GLY A 320 -3.21 -24.90 2.41
N ASN A 321 -3.17 -25.77 3.43
CA ASN A 321 -2.43 -25.59 4.68
C ASN A 321 -2.77 -24.27 5.42
N ILE A 322 -4.04 -23.86 5.32
CA ILE A 322 -4.58 -22.72 6.05
C ILE A 322 -5.07 -23.25 7.39
N ARG A 323 -4.56 -22.70 8.50
CA ARG A 323 -5.04 -23.05 9.84
C ARG A 323 -6.36 -22.35 10.06
N ILE A 324 -7.40 -23.14 10.31
CA ILE A 324 -8.77 -22.66 10.49
C ILE A 324 -9.07 -22.72 11.99
N SER A 325 -9.73 -21.69 12.52
CA SER A 325 -10.35 -21.77 13.84
C SER A 325 -11.68 -22.53 13.70
N ASP A 326 -11.95 -23.49 14.58
CA ASP A 326 -13.27 -24.13 14.65
C ASP A 326 -14.29 -23.12 15.23
N ALA A 327 -14.63 -22.10 14.46
CA ALA A 327 -15.74 -21.20 14.75
C ALA A 327 -17.05 -21.97 14.61
N THR A 328 -18.03 -21.71 15.48
CA THR A 328 -19.36 -22.30 15.39
C THR A 328 -20.08 -21.70 14.19
N ILE A 329 -20.06 -22.42 13.07
CA ILE A 329 -20.72 -22.04 11.81
C ILE A 329 -22.22 -22.27 11.99
N ARG A 330 -23.04 -21.24 11.74
CA ARG A 330 -24.49 -21.43 11.67
C ARG A 330 -24.85 -21.90 10.26
N GLY A 331 -25.83 -22.79 10.16
CA GLY A 331 -26.28 -23.31 8.87
C GLY A 331 -26.86 -22.20 7.98
N ASP A 332 -26.53 -22.26 6.69
CA ASP A 332 -26.95 -21.36 5.59
C ASP A 332 -26.12 -20.08 5.37
N GLU A 333 -24.86 -20.07 5.82
CA GLU A 333 -23.91 -18.98 5.55
C GLU A 333 -23.35 -19.01 4.09
N ASP A 334 -23.27 -17.84 3.44
CA ASP A 334 -22.68 -17.68 2.10
C ASP A 334 -21.14 -17.86 2.16
N ILE A 335 -20.49 -18.07 1.01
CA ILE A 335 -19.02 -18.17 0.89
C ILE A 335 -18.34 -16.95 1.51
N LYS A 336 -18.95 -15.76 1.37
CA LYS A 336 -18.46 -14.50 1.95
C LYS A 336 -18.43 -14.53 3.47
N ASP A 337 -19.48 -15.05 4.10
CA ASP A 337 -19.62 -15.09 5.55
C ASP A 337 -18.62 -16.08 6.14
N LEU A 338 -18.52 -17.27 5.55
CA LEU A 338 -17.53 -18.29 5.92
C LEU A 338 -16.08 -17.81 5.74
N ALA A 339 -15.78 -17.16 4.62
CA ALA A 339 -14.45 -16.62 4.36
C ALA A 339 -14.08 -15.50 5.35
N THR A 340 -15.06 -14.67 5.73
CA THR A 340 -14.88 -13.60 6.72
C THR A 340 -14.65 -14.17 8.12
N ALA A 341 -15.46 -15.16 8.52
CA ALA A 341 -15.35 -15.84 9.80
C ALA A 341 -13.98 -16.54 9.98
N TRP A 342 -13.43 -17.11 8.92
CA TRP A 342 -12.12 -17.76 8.93
C TRP A 342 -10.95 -16.84 8.59
N GLY A 343 -11.20 -15.58 8.27
CA GLY A 343 -10.16 -14.60 7.96
C GLY A 343 -9.36 -14.93 6.69
N VAL A 344 -10.01 -15.55 5.71
CA VAL A 344 -9.36 -16.00 4.46
C VAL A 344 -9.85 -15.17 3.28
N MET A 345 -8.94 -14.78 2.39
CA MET A 345 -9.31 -14.17 1.11
C MET A 345 -9.64 -15.23 0.07
N TRP A 346 -10.67 -14.96 -0.72
CA TRP A 346 -11.15 -15.83 -1.78
C TRP A 346 -11.22 -15.08 -3.11
N ARG A 347 -11.01 -15.81 -4.19
CA ARG A 347 -11.07 -15.27 -5.55
C ARG A 347 -11.83 -16.23 -6.47
N PRO A 348 -12.79 -15.75 -7.27
CA PRO A 348 -13.42 -16.57 -8.30
C PRO A 348 -12.43 -16.82 -9.45
N VAL A 349 -12.37 -18.07 -9.91
CA VAL A 349 -11.50 -18.54 -10.98
C VAL A 349 -12.36 -19.20 -12.06
N ALA A 350 -12.11 -18.83 -13.32
CA ALA A 350 -12.73 -19.48 -14.46
C ALA A 350 -11.96 -20.76 -14.83
N LEU A 351 -12.63 -21.90 -14.77
CA LEU A 351 -12.11 -23.20 -15.19
C LEU A 351 -12.12 -23.28 -16.73
N ARG A 352 -10.95 -23.05 -17.34
CA ARG A 352 -10.74 -23.14 -18.80
C ARG A 352 -10.68 -24.61 -19.27
N THR A 353 -10.65 -24.83 -20.58
CA THR A 353 -10.46 -26.17 -21.15
C THR A 353 -9.19 -26.85 -20.60
N ASP A 354 -9.31 -28.14 -20.28
CA ASP A 354 -8.25 -28.96 -19.70
C ASP A 354 -7.66 -28.45 -18.36
N TRP A 355 -8.43 -27.69 -17.58
CA TRP A 355 -7.99 -27.18 -16.27
C TRP A 355 -7.49 -28.30 -15.34
N TRP A 356 -8.10 -29.49 -15.39
CA TRP A 356 -7.74 -30.64 -14.55
C TRP A 356 -6.36 -31.25 -14.88
N ARG A 357 -5.73 -30.82 -15.98
CA ARG A 357 -4.36 -31.20 -16.35
C ARG A 357 -3.31 -30.18 -15.90
N ARG A 358 -3.74 -28.98 -15.49
CA ARG A 358 -2.84 -27.88 -15.10
C ARG A 358 -2.70 -27.80 -13.59
N ASP A 359 -1.72 -27.03 -13.11
CA ASP A 359 -1.50 -26.78 -11.69
C ASP A 359 -2.26 -25.50 -11.33
N GLY A 360 -3.33 -25.64 -10.54
CA GLY A 360 -4.18 -24.53 -10.10
C GLY A 360 -4.40 -24.53 -8.58
N GLY A 361 -3.75 -25.46 -7.86
CA GLY A 361 -3.93 -25.65 -6.43
C GLY A 361 -5.30 -26.20 -6.03
N PRO A 362 -5.61 -26.22 -4.73
CA PRO A 362 -6.92 -26.57 -4.20
C PRO A 362 -7.99 -25.56 -4.63
N LEU A 363 -9.14 -26.07 -5.08
CA LEU A 363 -10.25 -25.26 -5.60
C LEU A 363 -11.56 -25.74 -4.98
N LEU A 364 -12.47 -24.81 -4.71
CA LEU A 364 -13.87 -25.12 -4.43
C LEU A 364 -14.64 -25.06 -5.75
N GLY A 365 -15.14 -26.20 -6.18
CA GLY A 365 -15.95 -26.35 -7.39
C GLY A 365 -17.43 -26.52 -7.06
N PHE A 366 -18.26 -26.39 -8.09
CA PHE A 366 -19.72 -26.59 -7.98
C PHE A 366 -20.18 -27.60 -9.03
N LEU A 367 -20.88 -28.64 -8.61
CA LEU A 367 -21.54 -29.59 -9.51
C LEU A 367 -22.95 -29.09 -9.82
N GLY A 368 -23.25 -28.91 -11.10
CA GLY A 368 -24.62 -28.64 -11.54
C GLY A 368 -25.48 -29.88 -11.34
N THR A 369 -26.57 -29.77 -10.57
CA THR A 369 -27.61 -30.80 -10.51
C THR A 369 -28.81 -30.43 -11.37
N ALA A 370 -29.59 -31.44 -11.79
CA ALA A 370 -30.75 -31.26 -12.68
C ALA A 370 -31.86 -30.36 -12.10
N GLU A 371 -31.81 -30.04 -10.80
CA GLU A 371 -32.78 -29.23 -10.07
C GLU A 371 -32.31 -27.77 -9.86
N GLY A 372 -31.29 -27.31 -10.59
CA GLY A 372 -30.78 -25.93 -10.51
C GLY A 372 -29.94 -25.62 -9.25
N HIS A 373 -29.85 -26.54 -8.29
CA HIS A 373 -29.04 -26.40 -7.08
C HIS A 373 -27.57 -26.78 -7.36
N GLN A 374 -26.64 -25.93 -6.93
CA GLN A 374 -25.20 -26.19 -7.08
C GLN A 374 -24.66 -26.92 -5.85
N ARG A 375 -24.17 -28.15 -6.04
CA ARG A 375 -23.54 -28.91 -4.95
C ARG A 375 -22.05 -28.54 -4.83
N PRO A 376 -21.58 -28.09 -3.67
CA PRO A 376 -20.16 -27.75 -3.49
C PRO A 376 -19.28 -29.01 -3.47
N LEU A 377 -18.14 -28.94 -4.15
CA LEU A 377 -17.13 -30.00 -4.25
C LEU A 377 -15.76 -29.44 -3.89
N ALA A 378 -14.99 -30.18 -3.10
CA ALA A 378 -13.58 -29.85 -2.87
C ALA A 378 -12.73 -30.50 -3.98
N LEU A 379 -12.11 -29.67 -4.83
CA LEU A 379 -11.20 -30.12 -5.88
C LEU A 379 -9.76 -30.03 -5.36
N LEU A 380 -9.18 -31.19 -5.05
CA LEU A 380 -7.86 -31.33 -4.47
C LEU A 380 -6.85 -31.82 -5.51
N GLN A 381 -5.61 -31.33 -5.42
CA GLN A 381 -4.54 -31.70 -6.33
C GLN A 381 -3.45 -32.50 -5.60
N PRO A 382 -3.58 -33.85 -5.52
CA PRO A 382 -2.57 -34.69 -4.87
C PRO A 382 -1.24 -34.77 -5.64
N GLY A 383 -1.22 -34.43 -6.93
CA GLY A 383 0.00 -34.43 -7.74
C GLY A 383 -0.13 -33.62 -9.03
N PRO A 384 1.00 -33.37 -9.73
CA PRO A 384 1.00 -32.59 -10.96
C PRO A 384 0.10 -33.23 -12.02
N GLY A 385 -0.82 -32.44 -12.57
CA GLY A 385 -1.77 -32.88 -13.60
C GLY A 385 -2.82 -33.90 -13.15
N ARG A 386 -3.07 -34.03 -11.84
CA ARG A 386 -4.10 -34.92 -11.28
C ARG A 386 -4.97 -34.17 -10.28
N TYR A 387 -6.27 -34.09 -10.56
CA TYR A 387 -7.28 -33.56 -9.64
C TYR A 387 -8.20 -34.67 -9.13
N GLU A 388 -8.57 -34.57 -7.87
CA GLU A 388 -9.56 -35.39 -7.19
C GLU A 388 -10.67 -34.48 -6.67
N ALA A 389 -11.92 -34.84 -6.95
CA ALA A 389 -13.10 -34.18 -6.43
C ALA A 389 -13.60 -34.96 -5.22
N VAL A 390 -13.70 -34.29 -4.09
CA VAL A 390 -14.24 -34.83 -2.83
C VAL A 390 -15.61 -34.21 -2.60
N ASP A 391 -16.63 -35.06 -2.52
CA ASP A 391 -17.98 -34.66 -2.14
C ASP A 391 -18.11 -34.65 -0.61
N PRO A 392 -18.34 -33.50 0.02
CA PRO A 392 -18.46 -33.39 1.48
C PRO A 392 -19.70 -34.09 2.03
N ALA A 393 -20.77 -34.25 1.23
CA ALA A 393 -22.03 -34.84 1.69
C ALA A 393 -21.98 -36.38 1.70
N THR A 394 -21.23 -36.96 0.76
CA THR A 394 -21.12 -38.43 0.62
C THR A 394 -19.76 -38.98 1.06
N GLY A 395 -18.76 -38.10 1.24
CA GLY A 395 -17.36 -38.49 1.50
C GLY A 395 -16.68 -39.17 0.30
N GLN A 396 -17.32 -39.22 -0.87
CA GLN A 396 -16.75 -39.88 -2.03
C GLN A 396 -15.62 -39.07 -2.65
N VAL A 397 -14.50 -39.74 -2.92
CA VAL A 397 -13.35 -39.19 -3.64
C VAL A 397 -13.36 -39.74 -5.06
N CYS A 398 -13.56 -38.87 -6.04
CA CYS A 398 -13.61 -39.23 -7.46
C CYS A 398 -12.50 -38.52 -8.23
N ARG A 399 -11.76 -39.24 -9.06
CA ARG A 399 -10.78 -38.60 -9.94
C ARG A 399 -11.47 -37.72 -10.99
N VAL A 400 -10.98 -36.51 -11.18
CA VAL A 400 -11.49 -35.60 -12.21
C VAL A 400 -11.01 -36.07 -13.58
N THR A 401 -11.91 -36.72 -14.32
CA THR A 401 -11.74 -37.07 -15.74
C THR A 401 -12.42 -36.03 -16.63
N ARG A 402 -12.21 -36.07 -17.96
CA ARG A 402 -12.87 -35.17 -18.90
C ARG A 402 -14.40 -35.17 -18.76
N ALA A 403 -14.99 -36.35 -18.51
CA ALA A 403 -16.43 -36.51 -18.29
C ALA A 403 -16.90 -35.84 -16.99
N MET A 404 -16.12 -35.95 -15.90
CA MET A 404 -16.42 -35.28 -14.63
C MET A 404 -16.22 -33.77 -14.74
N ALA A 405 -15.15 -33.33 -15.39
CA ALA A 405 -14.84 -31.91 -15.59
C ALA A 405 -15.92 -31.17 -16.39
N GLY A 406 -16.60 -31.85 -17.32
CA GLY A 406 -17.74 -31.27 -18.06
C GLY A 406 -19.02 -31.10 -17.22
N ARG A 407 -19.12 -31.79 -16.08
CA ARG A 407 -20.25 -31.66 -15.13
C ARG A 407 -20.00 -30.60 -14.05
N ILE A 408 -18.74 -30.21 -13.86
CA ILE A 408 -18.34 -29.15 -12.93
C ILE A 408 -18.58 -27.80 -13.61
N SER A 409 -19.15 -26.86 -12.86
CA SER A 409 -19.37 -25.48 -13.30
C SER A 409 -18.07 -24.84 -13.79
N SER A 410 -18.16 -23.96 -14.78
CA SER A 410 -17.00 -23.21 -15.30
C SER A 410 -16.45 -22.16 -14.32
N ARG A 411 -17.10 -21.95 -13.18
CA ARG A 411 -16.63 -21.07 -12.09
C ARG A 411 -16.27 -21.91 -10.87
N ALA A 412 -15.08 -21.68 -10.34
CA ALA A 412 -14.58 -22.21 -9.07
C ALA A 412 -14.10 -21.07 -8.17
N VAL A 413 -13.83 -21.37 -6.91
CA VAL A 413 -13.26 -20.43 -5.94
C VAL A 413 -11.92 -20.97 -5.46
N THR A 414 -10.90 -20.11 -5.42
CA THR A 414 -9.61 -20.41 -4.79
C THR A 414 -9.46 -19.59 -3.52
N PHE A 415 -8.70 -20.12 -2.56
CA PHE A 415 -8.44 -19.47 -1.28
C PHE A 415 -6.94 -19.23 -1.10
N HIS A 416 -6.59 -18.05 -0.60
CA HIS A 416 -5.22 -17.65 -0.37
C HIS A 416 -4.85 -17.75 1.10
N ARG A 417 -3.64 -18.21 1.40
CA ARG A 417 -3.17 -18.34 2.78
C ARG A 417 -2.82 -16.95 3.34
N PRO A 418 -3.47 -16.48 4.42
CA PRO A 418 -3.18 -15.17 4.98
C PRO A 418 -1.82 -15.15 5.68
N LEU A 419 -1.19 -13.97 5.69
CA LEU A 419 0.01 -13.75 6.52
C LEU A 419 -0.38 -13.74 8.01
N PRO A 420 0.43 -14.31 8.91
CA PRO A 420 0.16 -14.27 10.34
C PRO A 420 0.19 -12.82 10.84
N VAL A 421 -0.73 -12.47 11.75
CA VAL A 421 -0.88 -11.12 12.34
C VAL A 421 0.21 -10.87 13.41
N ARG A 422 1.47 -10.99 13.00
CA ARG A 422 2.68 -10.71 13.78
C ARG A 422 3.75 -10.12 12.87
N PRO A 423 4.72 -9.35 13.38
CA PRO A 423 5.93 -9.02 12.62
C PRO A 423 6.64 -10.31 12.23
N MET A 424 7.06 -10.41 10.98
CA MET A 424 7.78 -11.55 10.44
C MET A 424 9.18 -11.13 10.04
N ASP A 425 10.15 -11.99 10.31
CA ASP A 425 11.49 -11.87 9.76
C ASP A 425 11.53 -12.35 8.29
N ILE A 426 12.52 -11.90 7.51
CA ILE A 426 12.73 -12.29 6.12
C ILE A 426 12.84 -13.82 6.00
N ARG A 427 13.44 -14.48 6.99
CA ARG A 427 13.56 -15.94 7.04
C ARG A 427 12.20 -16.63 7.16
N GLU A 428 11.32 -16.08 7.98
CA GLU A 428 9.97 -16.61 8.16
C GLU A 428 9.13 -16.40 6.89
N LEU A 429 9.28 -15.24 6.24
CA LEU A 429 8.64 -14.93 4.96
C LEU A 429 9.08 -15.88 3.84
N LEU A 430 10.39 -16.14 3.73
CA LEU A 430 10.94 -17.10 2.77
C LEU A 430 10.49 -18.53 3.06
N CYS A 431 10.41 -18.93 4.34
CA CYS A 431 9.90 -20.24 4.74
C CYS A 431 8.39 -20.40 4.43
N PHE A 432 7.61 -19.34 4.64
CA PHE A 432 6.20 -19.28 4.27
C PHE A 432 6.01 -19.43 2.76
N ALA A 433 6.78 -18.68 1.97
CA ALA A 433 6.70 -18.68 0.51
C ALA A 433 7.21 -19.97 -0.13
N GLY A 434 8.31 -20.53 0.40
CA GLY A 434 8.93 -21.77 -0.06
C GLY A 434 8.19 -23.04 0.36
N PHE A 435 7.06 -22.92 1.07
CA PHE A 435 6.24 -24.06 1.43
C PHE A 435 5.70 -24.75 0.16
N GLY A 436 6.01 -26.04 -0.01
CA GLY A 436 5.67 -26.81 -1.21
C GLY A 436 6.69 -26.75 -2.36
N ALA A 437 7.72 -25.90 -2.26
CA ALA A 437 8.77 -25.75 -3.27
C ALA A 437 9.98 -26.69 -3.09
N ARG A 438 10.00 -27.53 -2.04
CA ARG A 438 11.13 -28.40 -1.69
C ARG A 438 11.59 -29.30 -2.85
N ARG A 439 10.65 -29.84 -3.64
CA ARG A 439 10.96 -30.71 -4.78
C ARG A 439 11.62 -29.92 -5.92
N ASP A 440 11.10 -28.73 -6.21
CA ASP A 440 11.66 -27.85 -7.24
C ASP A 440 13.07 -27.38 -6.82
N PHE A 441 13.25 -27.02 -5.55
CA PHE A 441 14.56 -26.69 -4.98
C PHE A 441 15.57 -27.84 -5.09
N LEU A 442 15.20 -29.06 -4.66
CA LEU A 442 16.08 -30.22 -4.73
C LEU A 442 16.46 -30.54 -6.19
N PHE A 443 15.52 -30.39 -7.11
CA PHE A 443 15.77 -30.58 -8.54
C PHE A 443 16.73 -29.54 -9.11
N ILE A 444 16.59 -28.26 -8.74
CA ILE A 444 17.53 -27.19 -9.12
C ILE A 444 18.95 -27.50 -8.61
N VAL A 445 19.07 -27.97 -7.36
CA VAL A 445 20.36 -28.38 -6.78
C VAL A 445 20.96 -29.56 -7.56
N ALA A 446 20.14 -30.56 -7.90
CA ALA A 446 20.59 -31.71 -8.71
C ALA A 446 21.09 -31.29 -10.10
N CYS A 447 20.38 -30.37 -10.79
CA CYS A 447 20.85 -29.80 -12.05
C CYS A 447 22.16 -29.03 -11.88
N GLY A 448 22.30 -28.26 -10.79
CA GLY A 448 23.53 -27.55 -10.46
C GLY A 448 24.72 -28.48 -10.24
N LEU A 449 24.51 -29.59 -9.54
CA LEU A 449 25.53 -30.63 -9.36
C LEU A 449 25.91 -31.27 -10.70
N ALA A 450 24.93 -31.64 -11.54
CA ALA A 450 25.20 -32.19 -12.87
C ALA A 450 26.02 -31.22 -13.75
N LEU A 451 25.68 -29.93 -13.73
CA LEU A 451 26.47 -28.89 -14.41
C LEU A 451 27.90 -28.79 -13.86
N ALA A 452 28.07 -28.88 -12.53
CA ALA A 452 29.38 -28.87 -11.90
C ALA A 452 30.25 -30.08 -12.31
N LEU A 453 29.67 -31.27 -12.49
CA LEU A 453 30.39 -32.43 -13.02
C LEU A 453 30.79 -32.23 -14.50
N LEU A 454 29.86 -31.77 -15.33
CA LEU A 454 30.13 -31.53 -16.75
C LEU A 454 31.21 -30.46 -16.97
N ALA A 455 31.29 -29.47 -16.06
CA ALA A 455 32.28 -28.42 -16.11
C ALA A 455 33.73 -28.86 -15.86
N VAL A 456 33.92 -30.06 -15.32
CA VAL A 456 35.26 -30.64 -15.12
C VAL A 456 35.84 -31.16 -16.44
N ILE A 457 35.01 -31.43 -17.44
CA ILE A 457 35.43 -32.07 -18.69
C ILE A 457 36.28 -31.13 -19.57
N PRO A 458 35.93 -29.85 -19.80
CA PRO A 458 36.76 -28.94 -20.59
C PRO A 458 38.23 -28.81 -20.13
N PRO A 459 38.56 -28.55 -18.85
CA PRO A 459 39.97 -28.46 -18.43
C PRO A 459 40.71 -29.80 -18.57
N LEU A 460 40.02 -30.93 -18.40
CA LEU A 460 40.60 -32.25 -18.63
C LEU A 460 40.87 -32.51 -20.12
N ALA A 461 39.96 -32.10 -21.00
CA ALA A 461 40.16 -32.20 -22.44
C ALA A 461 41.35 -31.35 -22.90
N VAL A 462 41.49 -30.12 -22.39
CA VAL A 462 42.67 -29.28 -22.67
C VAL A 462 43.95 -29.97 -22.23
N LYS A 463 43.97 -30.55 -21.02
CA LYS A 463 45.12 -31.34 -20.54
C LYS A 463 45.51 -32.42 -21.55
N LEU A 464 44.55 -33.29 -21.91
CA LEU A 464 44.76 -34.42 -22.83
C LEU A 464 45.24 -33.94 -24.21
N ILE A 465 44.68 -32.84 -24.72
CA ILE A 465 45.07 -32.26 -26.00
C ILE A 465 46.56 -31.89 -25.98
N PHE A 466 47.02 -31.21 -24.93
CA PHE A 466 48.42 -30.76 -24.83
C PHE A 466 49.40 -31.88 -24.43
N SER A 467 49.02 -32.81 -23.56
CA SER A 467 49.92 -33.86 -23.07
C SER A 467 50.10 -34.99 -24.06
N ASP A 468 49.03 -35.42 -24.72
CA ASP A 468 49.01 -36.69 -25.45
C ASP A 468 48.70 -36.51 -26.94
N ILE A 469 47.72 -35.67 -27.29
CA ILE A 469 47.21 -35.57 -28.68
C ILE A 469 48.14 -34.78 -29.59
N ILE A 470 48.58 -33.60 -29.15
CA ILE A 470 49.47 -32.74 -29.94
C ILE A 470 50.83 -33.43 -30.19
N PRO A 471 51.50 -34.03 -29.18
CA PRO A 471 52.76 -34.73 -29.41
C PRO A 471 52.63 -35.97 -30.30
N ALA A 472 51.52 -36.71 -30.22
CA ALA A 472 51.28 -37.92 -31.02
C ALA A 472 50.77 -37.65 -32.45
N ALA A 473 50.43 -36.41 -32.80
CA ALA A 473 49.87 -35.99 -34.09
C ALA A 473 48.62 -36.80 -34.54
N ASN A 474 47.87 -37.38 -33.61
CA ASN A 474 46.74 -38.26 -33.92
C ASN A 474 45.44 -37.45 -34.15
N ARG A 475 45.14 -37.18 -35.43
CA ARG A 475 43.95 -36.40 -35.85
C ARG A 475 42.62 -37.10 -35.53
N LEU A 476 42.60 -38.43 -35.48
CA LEU A 476 41.38 -39.18 -35.16
C LEU A 476 41.02 -39.01 -33.68
N PHE A 477 42.02 -39.13 -32.79
CA PHE A 477 41.83 -38.93 -31.36
C PHE A 477 41.48 -37.47 -31.00
N LEU A 478 42.00 -36.49 -31.77
CA LEU A 478 41.57 -35.10 -31.66
C LEU A 478 40.09 -34.90 -32.03
N ALA A 479 39.62 -35.56 -33.10
CA ALA A 479 38.22 -35.50 -33.52
C ALA A 479 37.28 -36.12 -32.47
N GLU A 480 37.69 -37.23 -31.84
CA GLU A 480 36.93 -37.86 -30.74
C GLU A 480 36.76 -36.91 -29.54
N VAL A 481 37.83 -36.22 -29.12
CA VAL A 481 37.75 -35.23 -28.03
C VAL A 481 36.90 -34.02 -28.42
N ALA A 482 36.97 -33.56 -29.67
CA ALA A 482 36.11 -32.47 -30.16
C ALA A 482 34.63 -32.86 -30.12
N ILE A 483 34.29 -34.09 -30.56
CA ILE A 483 32.92 -34.63 -30.48
C ILE A 483 32.47 -34.74 -29.02
N LEU A 484 33.33 -35.25 -28.13
CA LEU A 484 33.05 -35.32 -26.68
C LEU A 484 32.70 -33.93 -26.12
N LEU A 485 33.51 -32.91 -26.42
CA LEU A 485 33.27 -31.54 -25.97
C LEU A 485 31.96 -30.97 -26.54
N ALA A 486 31.62 -31.27 -27.80
CA ALA A 486 30.34 -30.88 -28.38
C ALA A 486 29.15 -31.52 -27.64
N VAL A 487 29.22 -32.82 -27.33
CA VAL A 487 28.19 -33.53 -26.55
C VAL A 487 28.05 -32.94 -25.15
N VAL A 488 29.17 -32.59 -24.51
CA VAL A 488 29.17 -31.92 -23.19
C VAL A 488 28.51 -30.55 -23.28
N ALA A 489 28.82 -29.75 -24.30
CA ALA A 489 28.21 -28.43 -24.50
C ALA A 489 26.68 -28.52 -24.66
N VAL A 490 26.20 -29.48 -25.47
CA VAL A 490 24.76 -29.73 -25.64
C VAL A 490 24.13 -30.19 -24.33
N SER A 491 24.80 -31.05 -23.56
CA SER A 491 24.32 -31.53 -22.26
C SER A 491 24.21 -30.38 -21.24
N VAL A 492 25.23 -29.52 -21.17
CA VAL A 492 25.22 -28.31 -20.33
C VAL A 492 24.07 -27.39 -20.72
N PHE A 493 23.85 -27.17 -22.01
CA PHE A 493 22.73 -26.36 -22.50
C PHE A 493 21.37 -26.93 -22.07
N ALA A 494 21.13 -28.23 -22.28
CA ALA A 494 19.88 -28.89 -21.92
C ALA A 494 19.60 -28.86 -20.40
N VAL A 495 20.61 -29.15 -19.58
CA VAL A 495 20.49 -29.09 -18.12
C VAL A 495 20.25 -27.65 -17.65
N SER A 496 20.96 -26.67 -18.22
CA SER A 496 20.80 -25.25 -17.90
C SER A 496 19.38 -24.75 -18.21
N LEU A 497 18.84 -25.12 -19.38
CA LEU A 497 17.48 -24.76 -19.78
C LEU A 497 16.44 -25.34 -18.80
N THR A 498 16.58 -26.61 -18.46
CA THR A 498 15.68 -27.29 -17.50
C THR A 498 15.76 -26.64 -16.12
N ARG A 499 16.96 -26.25 -15.68
CA ARG A 499 17.18 -25.54 -14.42
C ARG A 499 16.50 -24.18 -14.40
N ILE A 500 16.65 -23.38 -15.46
CA ILE A 500 16.02 -22.05 -15.56
C ILE A 500 14.49 -22.20 -15.53
N ALA A 501 13.94 -23.19 -16.23
CA ALA A 501 12.50 -23.46 -16.18
C ALA A 501 12.03 -23.89 -14.77
N ALA A 502 12.81 -24.71 -14.06
CA ALA A 502 12.52 -25.09 -12.68
C ALA A 502 12.58 -23.90 -11.71
N LEU A 503 13.55 -22.99 -11.89
CA LEU A 503 13.67 -21.75 -11.13
C LEU A 503 12.41 -20.88 -11.32
N GLN A 504 12.00 -20.65 -12.56
CA GLN A 504 10.80 -19.86 -12.89
C GLN A 504 9.54 -20.46 -12.28
N ARG A 505 9.40 -21.79 -12.32
CA ARG A 505 8.29 -22.50 -11.66
C ARG A 505 8.31 -22.32 -10.13
N MET A 506 9.49 -22.34 -9.52
CA MET A 506 9.65 -22.14 -8.08
C MET A 506 9.26 -20.71 -7.68
N VAL A 507 9.79 -19.70 -8.38
CA VAL A 507 9.48 -18.28 -8.15
C VAL A 507 7.98 -18.03 -8.36
N GLY A 508 7.40 -18.49 -9.48
CA GLY A 508 5.97 -18.30 -9.75
C GLY A 508 5.06 -18.93 -8.70
N ARG A 509 5.45 -20.06 -8.07
CA ARG A 509 4.71 -20.65 -6.94
C ARG A 509 4.80 -19.81 -5.66
N MET A 510 5.96 -19.19 -5.42
CA MET A 510 6.15 -18.27 -4.29
C MET A 510 5.33 -16.99 -4.51
N ASP A 511 5.27 -16.49 -5.75
CA ASP A 511 4.49 -15.32 -6.16
C ASP A 511 3.01 -15.52 -5.88
N PHE A 512 2.47 -16.65 -6.33
CA PHE A 512 1.07 -17.02 -6.14
C PHE A 512 0.64 -17.07 -4.66
N GLN A 513 1.58 -17.33 -3.73
CA GLN A 513 1.30 -17.35 -2.30
C GLN A 513 1.51 -15.99 -1.63
N LEU A 514 2.61 -15.32 -1.93
CA LEU A 514 3.02 -14.12 -1.20
C LEU A 514 2.28 -12.87 -1.62
N GLU A 515 2.08 -12.66 -2.92
CA GLU A 515 1.47 -11.42 -3.41
C GLU A 515 0.04 -11.26 -2.90
N PRO A 516 -0.87 -12.26 -3.03
CA PRO A 516 -2.21 -12.13 -2.45
C PRO A 516 -2.19 -12.00 -0.94
N ALA A 517 -1.27 -12.66 -0.24
CA ALA A 517 -1.18 -12.62 1.21
C ALA A 517 -0.65 -11.27 1.74
N LEU A 518 0.24 -10.63 0.98
CA LEU A 518 0.72 -9.28 1.26
C LEU A 518 -0.40 -8.27 1.07
N TRP A 519 -1.11 -8.32 -0.05
CA TRP A 519 -2.25 -7.44 -0.32
C TRP A 519 -3.39 -7.63 0.68
N ASP A 520 -3.72 -8.88 1.02
CA ASP A 520 -4.70 -9.20 2.07
C ASP A 520 -4.31 -8.56 3.40
N ARG A 521 -3.04 -8.67 3.80
CA ARG A 521 -2.55 -8.04 5.03
C ARG A 521 -2.61 -6.52 4.95
N LEU A 522 -2.15 -5.94 3.85
CA LEU A 522 -2.12 -4.49 3.65
C LEU A 522 -3.52 -3.90 3.75
N ILE A 523 -4.51 -4.51 3.10
CA ILE A 523 -5.91 -4.04 3.09
C ILE A 523 -6.58 -4.24 4.46
N ARG A 524 -6.19 -5.26 5.22
CA ARG A 524 -6.73 -5.55 6.56
C ARG A 524 -6.10 -4.71 7.68
N LEU A 525 -5.12 -3.86 7.37
CA LEU A 525 -4.51 -3.02 8.39
C LEU A 525 -5.53 -2.02 8.97
N PRO A 526 -5.37 -1.60 10.23
CA PRO A 526 -6.25 -0.61 10.84
C PRO A 526 -6.27 0.70 10.05
N THR A 527 -7.40 1.41 10.08
CA THR A 527 -7.54 2.73 9.45
C THR A 527 -6.47 3.72 9.90
N ALA A 528 -6.02 3.63 11.17
CA ALA A 528 -4.92 4.43 11.69
C ALA A 528 -3.62 4.29 10.87
N PHE A 529 -3.27 3.09 10.39
CA PHE A 529 -2.09 2.86 9.55
C PHE A 529 -2.24 3.50 8.17
N HIS A 530 -3.42 3.36 7.56
CA HIS A 530 -3.71 3.96 6.25
C HIS A 530 -3.80 5.48 6.29
N ARG A 531 -4.11 6.07 7.46
CA ARG A 531 -4.07 7.53 7.63
C ARG A 531 -2.63 8.06 7.65
N SER A 532 -1.66 7.31 8.20
CA SER A 532 -0.27 7.78 8.33
C SER A 532 0.60 7.59 7.09
N GLU A 533 0.18 6.73 6.16
CA GLU A 533 1.01 6.28 5.02
C GLU A 533 0.33 6.63 3.71
N THR A 534 1.09 7.14 2.73
CA THR A 534 0.53 7.50 1.42
C THR A 534 0.29 6.26 0.57
N PRO A 535 -0.71 6.24 -0.33
CA PRO A 535 -0.91 5.12 -1.24
C PRO A 535 0.34 4.83 -2.10
N GLY A 536 1.10 5.87 -2.46
CA GLY A 536 2.36 5.74 -3.21
C GLY A 536 3.48 5.05 -2.42
N ASP A 537 3.68 5.43 -1.16
CA ASP A 537 4.70 4.80 -0.30
C ASP A 537 4.36 3.34 0.01
N LEU A 538 3.07 3.04 0.26
CA LEU A 538 2.63 1.65 0.45
C LEU A 538 2.84 0.78 -0.80
N ALA A 539 2.60 1.34 -1.99
CA ALA A 539 2.86 0.64 -3.25
C ALA A 539 4.36 0.37 -3.45
N GLU A 540 5.21 1.38 -3.20
CA GLU A 540 6.66 1.25 -3.32
C GLU A 540 7.23 0.22 -2.32
N ARG A 541 6.75 0.23 -1.06
CA ARG A 541 7.16 -0.77 -0.05
C ARG A 541 6.69 -2.18 -0.42
N ALA A 542 5.48 -2.33 -0.96
CA ALA A 542 4.96 -3.62 -1.41
C ALA A 542 5.77 -4.17 -2.60
N GLU A 543 6.13 -3.31 -3.55
CA GLU A 543 6.97 -3.65 -4.70
C GLU A 543 8.42 -3.95 -4.29
N GLY A 544 8.96 -3.18 -3.34
CA GLY A 544 10.27 -3.42 -2.74
C GLY A 544 10.37 -4.80 -2.10
N LEU A 545 9.33 -5.26 -1.40
CA LEU A 545 9.29 -6.61 -0.82
C LEU A 545 9.33 -7.70 -1.91
N ASN A 546 8.64 -7.46 -3.03
CA ASN A 546 8.65 -8.36 -4.18
C ASN A 546 10.06 -8.43 -4.81
N LEU A 547 10.69 -7.27 -5.00
CA LEU A 547 12.04 -7.15 -5.56
C LEU A 547 13.12 -7.79 -4.67
N VAL A 548 13.04 -7.57 -3.35
CA VAL A 548 13.95 -8.18 -2.36
C VAL A 548 13.86 -9.70 -2.44
N ARG A 549 12.64 -10.27 -2.51
CA ARG A 549 12.46 -11.71 -2.63
C ARG A 549 13.05 -12.29 -3.92
N VAL A 550 12.71 -11.72 -5.08
CA VAL A 550 13.16 -12.26 -6.37
C VAL A 550 14.68 -12.19 -6.46
N LYS A 551 15.27 -11.03 -6.10
CA LYS A 551 16.72 -10.88 -6.09
C LYS A 551 17.39 -11.79 -5.06
N LEU A 552 16.84 -11.94 -3.85
CA LEU A 552 17.42 -12.85 -2.84
C LEU A 552 17.41 -14.29 -3.31
N CYS A 553 16.29 -14.79 -3.87
CA CYS A 553 16.21 -16.17 -4.35
C CYS A 553 17.20 -16.42 -5.50
N ASP A 554 17.25 -15.53 -6.48
CA ASP A 554 18.15 -15.66 -7.63
C ASP A 554 19.63 -15.56 -7.22
N THR A 555 19.96 -14.56 -6.40
CA THR A 555 21.33 -14.35 -5.89
C THR A 555 21.77 -15.52 -5.01
N PHE A 556 20.92 -15.97 -4.08
CA PHE A 556 21.24 -17.07 -3.18
C PHE A 556 21.48 -18.38 -3.94
N LEU A 557 20.59 -18.73 -4.87
CA LEU A 557 20.75 -19.94 -5.68
C LEU A 557 21.98 -19.86 -6.57
N THR A 558 22.19 -18.73 -7.23
CA THR A 558 23.38 -18.51 -8.07
C THR A 558 24.66 -18.56 -7.26
N ALA A 559 24.71 -17.93 -6.09
CA ALA A 559 25.86 -17.97 -5.19
C ALA A 559 26.14 -19.39 -4.67
N MET A 560 25.11 -20.12 -4.23
CA MET A 560 25.26 -21.50 -3.74
C MET A 560 25.82 -22.41 -4.84
N LEU A 561 25.28 -22.32 -6.05
CA LEU A 561 25.74 -23.13 -7.18
C LEU A 561 27.13 -22.71 -7.66
N SER A 562 27.41 -21.41 -7.70
CA SER A 562 28.74 -20.89 -8.04
C SER A 562 29.76 -21.32 -6.99
N GLY A 563 29.38 -21.43 -5.73
CA GLY A 563 30.19 -22.02 -4.65
C GLY A 563 30.51 -23.49 -4.91
N ILE A 564 29.52 -24.30 -5.29
CA ILE A 564 29.74 -25.71 -5.67
C ILE A 564 30.69 -25.80 -6.87
N PHE A 565 30.46 -25.00 -7.91
CA PHE A 565 31.30 -24.94 -9.10
C PHE A 565 32.73 -24.48 -8.77
N ALA A 566 32.88 -23.42 -7.99
CA ALA A 566 34.18 -22.89 -7.56
C ALA A 566 34.94 -23.93 -6.73
N SER A 567 34.26 -24.63 -5.82
CA SER A 567 34.87 -25.70 -5.02
C SER A 567 35.43 -26.82 -5.89
N SER A 568 34.68 -27.25 -6.92
CA SER A 568 35.13 -28.26 -7.88
C SER A 568 36.36 -27.80 -8.67
N ASN A 569 36.37 -26.54 -9.13
CA ASN A 569 37.50 -25.97 -9.87
C ASN A 569 38.74 -25.78 -8.99
N VAL A 570 38.58 -25.38 -7.73
CA VAL A 570 39.68 -25.28 -6.77
C VAL A 570 40.30 -26.66 -6.54
N VAL A 571 39.49 -27.71 -6.37
CA VAL A 571 39.99 -29.09 -6.26
C VAL A 571 40.78 -29.48 -7.50
N MET A 572 40.28 -29.17 -8.70
CA MET A 572 41.02 -29.39 -9.95
C MET A 572 42.36 -28.66 -9.96
N LEU A 573 42.40 -27.39 -9.56
CA LEU A 573 43.63 -26.59 -9.52
C LEU A 573 44.70 -27.23 -8.61
N PHE A 574 44.31 -27.76 -7.45
CA PHE A 574 45.21 -28.49 -6.55
C PHE A 574 45.69 -29.81 -7.14
N ILE A 575 44.83 -30.55 -7.86
CA ILE A 575 45.22 -31.80 -8.54
C ILE A 575 46.24 -31.52 -9.65
N PHE A 576 46.09 -30.42 -10.39
CA PHE A 576 47.03 -30.05 -11.45
C PHE A 576 48.39 -29.60 -10.92
N SER A 577 48.43 -28.66 -9.97
CA SER A 577 49.70 -28.20 -9.39
C SER A 577 49.50 -27.45 -8.05
N PRO A 578 49.84 -28.07 -6.91
CA PRO A 578 49.72 -27.42 -5.60
C PRO A 578 50.55 -26.14 -5.47
N ARG A 579 51.70 -26.07 -6.16
CA ARG A 579 52.62 -24.93 -6.10
C ARG A 579 52.06 -23.66 -6.76
N LEU A 580 51.23 -23.79 -7.80
CA LEU A 580 50.58 -22.65 -8.47
C LEU A 580 49.20 -22.36 -7.87
N ALA A 581 48.58 -23.33 -7.19
CA ALA A 581 47.28 -23.15 -6.54
C ALA A 581 47.30 -22.09 -5.43
N PHE A 582 48.31 -22.10 -4.55
CA PHE A 582 48.42 -21.13 -3.45
C PHE A 582 48.47 -19.66 -3.91
N PRO A 583 49.36 -19.25 -4.84
CA PRO A 583 49.38 -17.86 -5.32
C PRO A 583 48.11 -17.48 -6.07
N ALA A 584 47.51 -18.39 -6.86
CA ALA A 584 46.24 -18.14 -7.53
C ALA A 584 45.08 -17.91 -6.54
N LEU A 585 45.01 -18.71 -5.46
CA LEU A 585 44.03 -18.53 -4.39
C LEU A 585 44.24 -17.20 -3.65
N GLY A 586 45.49 -16.83 -3.40
CA GLY A 586 45.85 -15.55 -2.80
C GLY A 586 45.40 -14.36 -3.64
N LEU A 587 45.60 -14.42 -4.96
CA LEU A 587 45.14 -13.39 -5.89
C LEU A 587 43.61 -13.26 -5.93
N LEU A 588 42.90 -14.40 -5.95
CA LEU A 588 41.44 -14.46 -5.89
C LEU A 588 40.90 -13.83 -4.60
N LEU A 589 41.51 -14.15 -3.46
CA LEU A 589 41.09 -13.65 -2.15
C LEU A 589 41.33 -12.13 -2.04
N LEU A 590 42.44 -11.64 -2.58
CA LEU A 590 42.76 -10.21 -2.63
C LEU A 590 41.78 -9.44 -3.52
N GLY A 591 41.42 -10.00 -4.68
CA GLY A 591 40.38 -9.45 -5.56
C GLY A 591 39.00 -9.42 -4.89
N ALA A 592 38.61 -10.49 -4.19
CA ALA A 592 37.35 -10.55 -3.45
C ALA A 592 37.28 -9.49 -2.33
N LEU A 593 38.36 -9.33 -1.56
CA LEU A 593 38.45 -8.31 -0.50
C LEU A 593 38.37 -6.89 -1.07
N ALA A 594 39.05 -6.62 -2.19
CA ALA A 594 38.99 -5.32 -2.86
C ALA A 594 37.58 -5.00 -3.36
N GLY A 595 36.91 -5.98 -3.99
CA GLY A 595 35.52 -5.84 -4.43
C GLY A 595 34.54 -5.63 -3.27
N MET A 596 34.75 -6.32 -2.15
CA MET A 596 33.93 -6.14 -0.95
C MET A 596 34.15 -4.76 -0.33
N ALA A 597 35.40 -4.28 -0.25
CA ALA A 597 35.73 -2.95 0.24
C ALA A 597 35.11 -1.84 -0.65
N PHE A 598 35.09 -2.04 -1.97
CA PHE A 598 34.44 -1.11 -2.90
C PHE A 598 32.91 -1.07 -2.70
N ASN A 599 32.26 -2.23 -2.61
CA ASN A 599 30.81 -2.30 -2.34
C ASN A 599 30.42 -1.67 -0.99
N LEU A 600 31.23 -1.89 0.05
CA LEU A 600 31.00 -1.28 1.37
C LEU A 600 31.18 0.24 1.36
N ARG A 601 32.06 0.78 0.51
CA ARG A 601 32.18 2.23 0.31
C ARG A 601 30.97 2.79 -0.43
N GLN A 602 30.48 2.09 -1.45
CA GLN A 602 29.31 2.51 -2.23
C GLN A 602 28.00 2.47 -1.44
N LEU A 603 27.88 1.61 -0.43
CA LEU A 603 26.73 1.57 0.49
C LEU A 603 26.77 2.65 1.59
N ARG A 604 27.92 3.30 1.79
CA ARG A 604 28.10 4.39 2.78
C ARG A 604 27.97 5.79 2.17
N SER A 605 28.10 5.91 0.85
CA SER A 605 27.74 7.10 0.06
C SER A 605 26.28 7.05 -0.31
#